data_AF-A0A2H1VPM9-F1
#
_entry.id   AF-A0A2H1VPM9-F1
#
_cell.length_a   1.000
_cell.length_b   1.000
_cell.length_c   1.000
_cell.angle_alpha   90.00
_cell.angle_beta   90.00
_cell.angle_gamma   90.00
#
_symmetry.space_group_name_H-M   'P 1'
#
loop_
_entity.id
_entity.type
_entity.pdbx_description
1 polymer ?
#
loop_
_entity_poly.entity_id
_entity_poly.type
_entity_poly.pdbx_seq_one_letter_code
_entity_poly.pdbx_strand_id
1 'polypeptide(L)'
;MGNADTKLNFRKAVVQLTSKTQPIDSGDDSFWDQFWSESVTNVQDVFALVPGAEIRALREESPNNLATLVYKAVEKLVKMVDSSCRTQREQQTALNCARLLTRVLPYMLEEPEWHGFFWSSLPAAAENESVPLAQSLINAVCDLLFCPDFTVATTKRAGPERAEELSSLDSCEYIWAGGVGFARSPARVAAHEAARAELLRLMLTCFSETIYKPASHAASHHNKWIAYLTSPDNRHALPLFTSLVNTVCSYDPVGLGLPYNHLLFADTLEPLVEVALQVLIVTLDHDTSNAVNEESDETLPDNLFINYLSRIHRDEDFQFILRGVTRLLNNPLAQTYLPNSAKKVNLHQELLVLFWKMCDYNKKFMYYVLKSSDVLEVLVPILYHLNDSRADQSRVGLMHIGVFILLLLSGERNLGVRLNKPYTATVPMDIPVFTGSHADLLVVVFHKIITTGHQRLQPLFDCLLTILVNVSPYLKTLSMVASTKLLHLLEAFSTPWFLFSQPHHHHLVFFLLEMFNNMIQYQFDGNSNLVYTIIRKRAVFHNLANLPHEHTAIARSLAAGRAKGQLHHK
;
A
#
# COMPACT_ATOMS: atom_id res chain seq x y z
N MET A 1 20.21 -5.87 -38.53
CA MET A 1 19.19 -5.17 -39.35
C MET A 1 17.75 -5.56 -38.99
N GLY A 2 17.47 -6.61 -38.18
CA GLY A 2 16.10 -7.11 -37.96
C GLY A 2 15.19 -6.42 -36.92
N ASN A 3 15.70 -5.60 -36.00
CA ASN A 3 14.88 -5.01 -34.92
C ASN A 3 14.05 -3.77 -35.34
N ALA A 4 14.50 -3.03 -36.37
CA ALA A 4 13.80 -1.83 -36.84
C ALA A 4 12.57 -2.18 -37.69
N ASP A 5 12.72 -3.18 -38.58
CA ASP A 5 11.64 -3.63 -39.47
C ASP A 5 10.49 -4.31 -38.71
N THR A 6 10.81 -4.99 -37.61
CA THR A 6 9.82 -5.68 -36.77
C THR A 6 9.02 -4.72 -35.88
N LYS A 7 9.66 -3.69 -35.29
CA LYS A 7 8.94 -2.59 -34.61
C LYS A 7 8.04 -1.81 -35.57
N LEU A 8 8.48 -1.62 -36.82
CA LEU A 8 7.66 -1.01 -37.87
C LEU A 8 6.44 -1.88 -38.22
N ASN A 9 6.60 -3.20 -38.30
CA ASN A 9 5.49 -4.12 -38.54
C ASN A 9 4.48 -4.11 -37.39
N PHE A 10 4.94 -4.15 -36.14
CA PHE A 10 4.09 -3.98 -34.96
C PHE A 10 3.29 -2.67 -35.05
N ARG A 11 3.95 -1.55 -35.34
CA ARG A 11 3.28 -0.25 -35.48
C ARG A 11 2.25 -0.24 -36.61
N LYS A 12 2.57 -0.83 -37.76
CA LYS A 12 1.63 -0.99 -38.89
C LYS A 12 0.42 -1.81 -38.48
N ALA A 13 0.60 -2.90 -37.72
CA ALA A 13 -0.49 -3.72 -37.22
C ALA A 13 -1.40 -2.92 -36.27
N VAL A 14 -0.83 -2.10 -35.37
CA VAL A 14 -1.60 -1.19 -34.50
C VAL A 14 -2.44 -0.20 -35.32
N VAL A 15 -1.86 0.45 -36.33
CA VAL A 15 -2.60 1.36 -37.22
C VAL A 15 -3.73 0.63 -37.94
N GLN A 16 -3.48 -0.61 -38.39
CA GLN A 16 -4.49 -1.43 -39.07
C GLN A 16 -5.67 -1.81 -38.17
N LEU A 17 -5.47 -1.98 -36.86
CA LEU A 17 -6.56 -2.23 -35.91
C LEU A 17 -7.58 -1.09 -35.89
N THR A 18 -7.10 0.16 -35.97
CA THR A 18 -7.94 1.37 -35.95
C THR A 18 -8.47 1.77 -37.33
N SER A 19 -7.71 1.53 -38.41
CA SER A 19 -8.05 2.08 -39.72
C SER A 19 -9.01 1.22 -40.55
N LYS A 20 -9.15 -0.07 -40.24
CA LYS A 20 -10.00 -0.98 -40.99
C LYS A 20 -11.45 -0.86 -40.52
N THR A 21 -12.35 -0.50 -41.44
CA THR A 21 -13.80 -0.40 -41.19
C THR A 21 -14.48 -1.75 -40.99
N GLN A 22 -13.86 -2.86 -41.39
CA GLN A 22 -14.34 -4.22 -41.12
C GLN A 22 -13.49 -4.90 -40.04
N PRO A 23 -14.10 -5.75 -39.19
CA PRO A 23 -13.37 -6.55 -38.23
C PRO A 23 -12.30 -7.39 -38.90
N ILE A 24 -11.11 -7.45 -38.31
CA ILE A 24 -10.03 -8.32 -38.77
C ILE A 24 -10.40 -9.75 -38.40
N ASP A 25 -10.23 -10.69 -39.33
CA ASP A 25 -10.54 -12.10 -39.11
C ASP A 25 -9.74 -12.65 -37.92
N SER A 26 -10.45 -13.30 -36.99
CA SER A 26 -9.83 -13.94 -35.82
C SER A 26 -8.97 -15.14 -36.22
N GLY A 27 -9.16 -15.71 -37.42
CA GLY A 27 -8.33 -16.76 -37.99
C GLY A 27 -7.02 -16.30 -38.65
N ASP A 28 -6.80 -14.99 -38.82
CA ASP A 28 -5.58 -14.46 -39.45
C ASP A 28 -4.40 -14.45 -38.46
N ASP A 29 -3.88 -15.63 -38.14
CA ASP A 29 -2.75 -15.79 -37.21
C ASP A 29 -1.51 -15.00 -37.68
N SER A 30 -1.34 -14.80 -39.00
CA SER A 30 -0.23 -14.03 -39.56
C SER A 30 -0.29 -12.55 -39.19
N PHE A 31 -1.50 -12.00 -39.08
CA PHE A 31 -1.73 -10.65 -38.59
C PHE A 31 -1.51 -10.58 -37.08
N TRP A 32 -2.18 -11.46 -36.33
CA TRP A 32 -2.17 -11.41 -34.86
C TRP A 32 -0.78 -11.71 -34.27
N ASP A 33 0.00 -12.60 -34.89
CA ASP A 33 1.35 -12.95 -34.41
C ASP A 33 2.34 -11.77 -34.39
N GLN A 34 2.02 -10.66 -35.06
CA GLN A 34 2.85 -9.46 -35.05
C GLN A 34 2.90 -8.78 -33.66
N PHE A 35 1.83 -8.93 -32.84
CA PHE A 35 1.69 -8.25 -31.54
C PHE A 35 2.53 -8.86 -30.41
N TRP A 36 3.00 -10.09 -30.55
CA TRP A 36 3.87 -10.76 -29.57
C TRP A 36 5.23 -11.14 -30.17
N SER A 37 5.62 -10.47 -31.25
CA SER A 37 6.91 -10.66 -31.91
C SER A 37 8.11 -10.28 -31.04
N GLU A 38 9.28 -10.85 -31.33
CA GLU A 38 10.52 -10.74 -30.54
C GLU A 38 11.11 -9.32 -30.44
N SER A 39 10.57 -8.35 -31.19
CA SER A 39 11.14 -7.00 -31.32
C SER A 39 10.77 -6.03 -30.19
N VAL A 40 9.71 -6.36 -29.46
CA VAL A 40 9.27 -5.65 -28.26
C VAL A 40 9.94 -6.33 -27.07
N THR A 41 10.95 -5.67 -26.50
CA THR A 41 11.78 -6.28 -25.45
C THR A 41 11.45 -5.79 -24.06
N ASN A 42 10.70 -4.70 -23.94
CA ASN A 42 10.29 -4.10 -22.67
C ASN A 42 8.92 -3.41 -22.77
N VAL A 43 8.34 -3.05 -21.63
CA VAL A 43 7.03 -2.40 -21.55
C VAL A 43 7.00 -0.98 -22.14
N GLN A 44 8.12 -0.24 -22.08
CA GLN A 44 8.19 1.14 -22.60
C GLN A 44 8.05 1.16 -24.13
N ASP A 45 8.61 0.17 -24.81
CA ASP A 45 8.43 -0.04 -26.25
C ASP A 45 6.94 -0.18 -26.59
N VAL A 46 6.18 -0.99 -25.83
CA VAL A 46 4.72 -1.13 -26.05
C VAL A 46 4.00 0.19 -25.84
N PHE A 47 4.32 0.92 -24.77
CA PHE A 47 3.65 2.17 -24.44
C PHE A 47 3.92 3.26 -25.48
N ALA A 48 5.11 3.26 -26.09
CA ALA A 48 5.46 4.16 -27.19
C ALA A 48 4.79 3.75 -28.51
N LEU A 49 4.71 2.45 -28.81
CA LEU A 49 4.14 1.92 -30.05
C LEU A 49 2.61 1.85 -30.06
N VAL A 50 1.97 1.85 -28.88
CA VAL A 50 0.52 1.83 -28.67
C VAL A 50 0.09 3.05 -27.82
N PRO A 51 -0.08 4.23 -28.44
CA PRO A 51 -0.51 5.44 -27.75
C PRO A 51 -1.93 5.33 -27.18
N GLY A 52 -2.19 6.00 -26.05
CA GLY A 52 -3.48 5.89 -25.36
C GLY A 52 -4.66 6.44 -26.16
N ALA A 53 -4.42 7.49 -26.96
CA ALA A 53 -5.43 8.04 -27.86
C ALA A 53 -5.87 7.02 -28.92
N GLU A 54 -4.95 6.19 -29.42
CA GLU A 54 -5.26 5.15 -30.40
C GLU A 54 -6.02 3.98 -29.77
N ILE A 55 -5.76 3.65 -28.50
CA ILE A 55 -6.53 2.62 -27.80
C ILE A 55 -7.97 3.09 -27.57
N ARG A 56 -8.17 4.37 -27.23
CA ARG A 56 -9.53 4.95 -27.11
C ARG A 56 -10.25 5.00 -28.44
N ALA A 57 -9.57 5.43 -29.51
CA ALA A 57 -10.12 5.36 -30.86
C ALA A 57 -10.47 3.91 -31.26
N LEU A 58 -9.61 2.94 -30.95
CA LEU A 58 -9.88 1.52 -31.19
C LEU A 58 -11.10 1.02 -30.41
N ARG A 59 -11.25 1.44 -29.14
CA ARG A 59 -12.40 1.11 -28.29
C ARG A 59 -13.71 1.68 -28.85
N GLU A 60 -13.69 2.91 -29.35
CA GLU A 60 -14.88 3.64 -29.80
C GLU A 60 -15.26 3.32 -31.25
N GLU A 61 -14.29 3.26 -32.16
CA GLU A 61 -14.50 3.12 -33.60
C GLU A 61 -14.43 1.66 -34.07
N SER A 62 -13.74 0.78 -33.33
CA SER A 62 -13.52 -0.62 -33.73
C SER A 62 -13.49 -1.61 -32.53
N PRO A 63 -14.53 -1.62 -31.68
CA PRO A 63 -14.56 -2.43 -30.45
C PRO A 63 -14.37 -3.94 -30.70
N ASN A 64 -14.85 -4.47 -31.82
CA ASN A 64 -14.65 -5.89 -32.16
C ASN A 64 -13.17 -6.24 -32.33
N ASN A 65 -12.37 -5.37 -32.95
CA ASN A 65 -10.93 -5.58 -33.10
C ASN A 65 -10.22 -5.52 -31.74
N LEU A 66 -10.65 -4.64 -30.85
CA LEU A 66 -10.14 -4.56 -29.47
C LEU A 66 -10.44 -5.86 -28.70
N ALA A 67 -11.68 -6.32 -28.77
CA ALA A 67 -12.12 -7.56 -28.14
C ALA A 67 -11.31 -8.75 -28.65
N THR A 68 -11.13 -8.88 -29.97
CA THR A 68 -10.32 -9.95 -30.57
C THR A 68 -8.85 -9.87 -30.18
N LEU A 69 -8.25 -8.67 -30.12
CA LEU A 69 -6.86 -8.49 -29.68
C LEU A 69 -6.65 -9.01 -28.26
N VAL A 70 -7.55 -8.65 -27.34
CA VAL A 70 -7.47 -9.05 -25.93
C VAL A 70 -7.74 -10.54 -25.80
N TYR A 71 -8.78 -11.05 -26.45
CA TYR A 71 -9.06 -12.49 -26.48
C TYR A 71 -7.86 -13.31 -26.97
N LYS A 72 -7.24 -12.90 -28.08
CA LYS A 72 -6.05 -13.56 -28.64
C LYS A 72 -4.84 -13.49 -27.72
N ALA A 73 -4.62 -12.38 -27.03
CA ALA A 73 -3.54 -12.26 -26.06
C ALA A 73 -3.74 -13.20 -24.85
N VAL A 74 -4.98 -13.32 -24.34
CA VAL A 74 -5.30 -14.29 -23.28
C VAL A 74 -5.18 -15.73 -23.80
N GLU A 75 -5.70 -16.02 -24.99
CA GLU A 75 -5.58 -17.35 -25.64
C GLU A 75 -4.11 -17.76 -25.78
N LYS A 76 -3.22 -16.83 -26.17
CA LYS A 76 -1.78 -17.10 -26.23
C LYS A 76 -1.19 -17.38 -24.86
N LEU A 77 -1.54 -16.63 -23.81
CA LEU A 77 -1.08 -16.91 -22.44
C LEU A 77 -1.48 -18.32 -21.98
N VAL A 78 -2.73 -18.73 -22.24
CA VAL A 78 -3.22 -20.09 -21.93
C VAL A 78 -2.41 -21.14 -22.70
N LYS A 79 -2.17 -20.95 -24.00
CA LYS A 79 -1.31 -21.85 -24.79
C LYS A 79 0.14 -21.92 -24.28
N MET A 80 0.66 -20.83 -23.71
CA MET A 80 1.99 -20.80 -23.10
C MET A 80 2.03 -21.63 -21.80
N VAL A 81 0.92 -21.70 -21.07
CA VAL A 81 0.75 -22.62 -19.93
C VAL A 81 0.69 -24.07 -20.41
N ASP A 82 -0.12 -24.38 -21.43
CA ASP A 82 -0.23 -25.75 -21.95
C ASP A 82 1.12 -26.30 -22.45
N SER A 83 1.96 -25.43 -23.04
CA SER A 83 3.32 -25.75 -23.49
C SER A 83 4.38 -25.68 -22.39
N SER A 84 4.02 -25.23 -21.18
CA SER A 84 4.91 -25.05 -20.03
C SER A 84 6.07 -24.06 -20.25
N CYS A 85 5.92 -23.08 -21.17
CA CYS A 85 6.93 -22.03 -21.44
C CYS A 85 8.38 -22.54 -21.59
N ARG A 86 8.57 -23.67 -22.30
CA ARG A 86 9.84 -24.40 -22.34
C ARG A 86 10.92 -23.69 -23.14
N THR A 87 10.53 -22.85 -24.09
CA THR A 87 11.48 -22.15 -24.96
C THR A 87 11.55 -20.67 -24.63
N GLN A 88 12.73 -20.06 -24.85
CA GLN A 88 12.92 -18.62 -24.68
C GLN A 88 11.92 -17.81 -25.53
N ARG A 89 11.53 -18.32 -26.70
CA ARG A 89 10.54 -17.68 -27.58
C ARG A 89 9.15 -17.69 -26.97
N GLU A 90 8.72 -18.80 -26.36
CA GLU A 90 7.45 -18.88 -25.62
C GLU A 90 7.44 -17.95 -24.41
N GLN A 91 8.53 -17.92 -23.64
CA GLN A 91 8.69 -17.00 -22.50
C GLN A 91 8.56 -15.54 -22.94
N GLN A 92 9.24 -15.15 -24.03
CA GLN A 92 9.15 -13.80 -24.57
C GLN A 92 7.74 -13.48 -25.09
N THR A 93 7.07 -14.46 -25.72
CA THR A 93 5.69 -14.33 -26.19
C THR A 93 4.73 -14.09 -25.03
N ALA A 94 4.86 -14.84 -23.93
CA ALA A 94 4.07 -14.67 -22.71
C ALA A 94 4.24 -13.26 -22.12
N LEU A 95 5.49 -12.81 -21.97
CA LEU A 95 5.79 -11.46 -21.47
C LEU A 95 5.23 -10.37 -22.39
N ASN A 96 5.32 -10.53 -23.71
CA ASN A 96 4.78 -9.55 -24.65
C ASN A 96 3.25 -9.48 -24.61
N CYS A 97 2.57 -10.61 -24.46
CA CYS A 97 1.13 -10.63 -24.20
C CYS A 97 0.80 -9.88 -22.89
N ALA A 98 1.56 -10.14 -21.82
CA ALA A 98 1.34 -9.47 -20.55
C ALA A 98 1.55 -7.95 -20.62
N ARG A 99 2.59 -7.48 -21.31
CA ARG A 99 2.86 -6.05 -21.54
C ARG A 99 1.76 -5.37 -22.36
N LEU A 100 1.29 -6.04 -23.41
CA LEU A 100 0.21 -5.53 -24.25
C LEU A 100 -1.10 -5.42 -23.46
N LEU A 101 -1.47 -6.46 -22.72
CA LEU A 101 -2.66 -6.43 -21.86
C LEU A 101 -2.55 -5.37 -20.77
N THR A 102 -1.39 -5.24 -20.11
CA THR A 102 -1.11 -4.17 -19.13
C THR A 102 -1.34 -2.79 -19.74
N ARG A 103 -1.06 -2.62 -21.04
CA ARG A 103 -1.27 -1.36 -21.75
C ARG A 103 -2.73 -1.13 -22.13
N VAL A 104 -3.45 -2.17 -22.54
CA VAL A 104 -4.77 -2.06 -23.16
C VAL A 104 -5.91 -2.09 -22.14
N LEU A 105 -5.84 -2.98 -21.15
CA LEU A 105 -6.92 -3.21 -20.18
C LEU A 105 -7.40 -1.93 -19.43
N PRO A 106 -6.52 -1.00 -18.99
CA PRO A 106 -6.94 0.25 -18.36
C PRO A 106 -8.01 1.01 -19.14
N TYR A 107 -7.85 1.08 -20.47
CA TYR A 107 -8.76 1.80 -21.36
C TYR A 107 -10.08 1.07 -21.57
N MET A 108 -10.13 -0.26 -21.40
CA MET A 108 -11.39 -1.00 -21.42
C MET A 108 -12.15 -0.82 -20.11
N LEU A 109 -11.43 -0.82 -18.97
CA LEU A 109 -12.00 -0.63 -17.64
C LEU A 109 -12.56 0.78 -17.41
N GLU A 110 -12.18 1.76 -18.24
CA GLU A 110 -12.80 3.10 -18.27
C GLU A 110 -14.31 3.05 -18.60
N GLU A 111 -14.77 2.04 -19.35
CA GLU A 111 -16.16 1.94 -19.83
C GLU A 111 -16.87 0.69 -19.25
N PRO A 112 -17.96 0.84 -18.47
CA PRO A 112 -18.63 -0.27 -17.78
C PRO A 112 -19.12 -1.41 -18.67
N GLU A 113 -19.40 -1.13 -19.95
CA GLU A 113 -19.89 -2.11 -20.93
C GLU A 113 -18.92 -3.29 -21.14
N TRP A 114 -17.62 -3.06 -20.93
CA TRP A 114 -16.59 -4.10 -21.05
C TRP A 114 -16.55 -5.07 -19.86
N HIS A 115 -17.23 -4.77 -18.75
CA HIS A 115 -17.30 -5.70 -17.62
C HIS A 115 -17.93 -7.04 -18.04
N GLY A 116 -19.00 -6.99 -18.85
CA GLY A 116 -19.65 -8.17 -19.42
C GLY A 116 -18.71 -8.98 -20.31
N PHE A 117 -17.85 -8.34 -21.10
CA PHE A 117 -16.89 -9.03 -21.98
C PHE A 117 -15.92 -9.94 -21.20
N PHE A 118 -15.49 -9.53 -20.01
CA PHE A 118 -14.55 -10.30 -19.20
C PHE A 118 -15.20 -11.42 -18.38
N TRP A 119 -16.41 -11.17 -17.87
CA TRP A 119 -17.07 -12.03 -16.88
C TRP A 119 -18.25 -12.84 -17.43
N SER A 120 -18.72 -12.59 -18.65
CA SER A 120 -19.75 -13.41 -19.29
C SER A 120 -19.20 -14.67 -19.94
N SER A 121 -20.04 -15.70 -19.97
CA SER A 121 -19.81 -16.94 -20.71
C SER A 121 -19.82 -16.69 -22.22
N LEU A 122 -18.81 -17.17 -22.96
CA LEU A 122 -18.72 -16.96 -24.40
C LEU A 122 -19.83 -17.76 -25.14
N PRO A 123 -20.55 -17.15 -26.10
CA PRO A 123 -21.71 -17.78 -26.76
C PRO A 123 -21.44 -19.10 -27.50
N ALA A 124 -20.18 -19.41 -27.83
CA ALA A 124 -19.80 -20.56 -28.65
C ALA A 124 -19.69 -21.89 -27.89
N ALA A 125 -19.91 -21.90 -26.58
CA ALA A 125 -19.68 -23.05 -25.72
C ALA A 125 -21.01 -23.65 -25.18
N ALA A 126 -21.98 -23.88 -26.07
CA ALA A 126 -23.30 -24.40 -25.73
C ALA A 126 -23.31 -25.83 -25.15
N GLU A 127 -22.15 -26.51 -25.02
CA GLU A 127 -22.06 -27.90 -24.53
C GLU A 127 -21.09 -28.11 -23.36
N ASN A 128 -20.29 -27.12 -22.95
CA ASN A 128 -19.43 -27.17 -21.77
C ASN A 128 -19.46 -25.80 -21.05
N GLU A 129 -19.57 -25.77 -19.72
CA GLU A 129 -19.51 -24.53 -18.92
C GLU A 129 -18.30 -23.68 -19.35
N SER A 130 -18.56 -22.58 -20.05
CA SER A 130 -17.49 -21.78 -20.62
C SER A 130 -16.86 -20.92 -19.53
N VAL A 131 -15.57 -21.14 -19.25
CA VAL A 131 -14.82 -20.34 -18.28
C VAL A 131 -14.73 -18.88 -18.78
N PRO A 132 -15.13 -17.88 -17.98
CA PRO A 132 -15.00 -16.47 -18.34
C PRO A 132 -13.56 -16.09 -18.71
N LEU A 133 -13.42 -15.09 -19.59
CA LEU A 133 -12.10 -14.63 -20.04
C LEU A 133 -11.25 -14.12 -18.87
N ALA A 134 -11.87 -13.46 -17.89
CA ALA A 134 -11.21 -12.99 -16.67
C ALA A 134 -10.57 -14.13 -15.88
N GLN A 135 -11.32 -15.21 -15.66
CA GLN A 135 -10.83 -16.38 -14.92
C GLN A 135 -9.68 -17.05 -15.68
N SER A 136 -9.84 -17.21 -17.00
CA SER A 136 -8.79 -17.76 -17.86
C SER A 136 -7.49 -16.95 -17.78
N LEU A 137 -7.60 -15.62 -17.79
CA LEU A 137 -6.45 -14.72 -17.65
C LEU A 137 -5.77 -14.84 -16.28
N ILE A 138 -6.55 -14.79 -15.19
CA ILE A 138 -5.99 -14.90 -13.83
C ILE A 138 -5.32 -16.27 -13.62
N ASN A 139 -5.96 -17.35 -14.05
CA ASN A 139 -5.39 -18.69 -13.95
C ASN A 139 -4.09 -18.81 -14.75
N ALA A 140 -4.08 -18.34 -15.99
CA ALA A 140 -2.87 -18.36 -16.81
C ALA A 140 -1.72 -17.58 -16.17
N VAL A 141 -2.00 -16.38 -15.62
CA VAL A 141 -0.97 -15.60 -14.92
C VAL A 141 -0.47 -16.32 -13.66
N CYS A 142 -1.37 -16.90 -12.85
CA CYS A 142 -1.00 -17.67 -11.67
C CYS A 142 -0.16 -18.92 -12.01
N ASP A 143 -0.51 -19.66 -13.05
CA ASP A 143 0.28 -20.81 -13.53
C ASP A 143 1.67 -20.37 -14.00
N LEU A 144 1.75 -19.28 -14.76
CA LEU A 144 3.00 -18.71 -15.25
C LEU A 144 3.88 -18.18 -14.12
N LEU A 145 3.32 -17.68 -13.02
CA LEU A 145 4.05 -17.19 -11.83
C LEU A 145 4.79 -18.30 -11.05
N PHE A 146 4.40 -19.56 -11.25
CA PHE A 146 5.03 -20.74 -10.66
C PHE A 146 5.62 -21.69 -11.71
N CYS A 147 5.80 -21.21 -12.95
CA CYS A 147 6.31 -22.02 -14.05
C CYS A 147 7.83 -22.27 -13.93
N PRO A 148 8.27 -23.54 -13.82
CA PRO A 148 9.69 -23.88 -13.76
C PRO A 148 10.46 -23.40 -14.99
N ASP A 149 11.69 -22.94 -14.77
CA ASP A 149 12.63 -22.40 -15.78
C ASP A 149 12.15 -21.13 -16.51
N PHE A 150 11.00 -20.58 -16.12
CA PHE A 150 10.50 -19.28 -16.54
C PHE A 150 10.44 -18.28 -15.38
N THR A 151 9.73 -18.64 -14.31
CA THR A 151 9.56 -17.80 -13.12
C THR A 151 10.02 -18.46 -11.85
N VAL A 152 10.26 -19.77 -11.80
CA VAL A 152 10.82 -20.47 -10.62
C VAL A 152 11.91 -21.44 -11.05
N ALA A 153 12.87 -21.73 -10.16
CA ALA A 153 13.92 -22.70 -10.48
C ALA A 153 13.39 -24.13 -10.30
N THR A 154 13.75 -25.04 -11.20
CA THR A 154 13.42 -26.47 -11.05
C THR A 154 14.09 -27.08 -9.81
N THR A 155 13.33 -27.87 -9.05
CA THR A 155 13.81 -28.54 -7.82
C THR A 155 14.26 -29.98 -8.06
N LYS A 156 13.93 -30.58 -9.22
CA LYS A 156 14.26 -31.98 -9.55
C LYS A 156 15.57 -32.08 -10.34
N ARG A 157 16.36 -33.11 -10.05
CA ARG A 157 17.59 -33.44 -10.79
C ARG A 157 17.21 -34.08 -12.12
N ALA A 158 17.86 -33.61 -13.19
CA ALA A 158 17.88 -34.15 -14.54
C ALA A 158 17.82 -35.69 -14.57
N GLY A 159 16.59 -36.22 -14.61
CA GLY A 159 16.29 -37.60 -14.95
C GLY A 159 15.83 -37.68 -16.40
N PRO A 160 15.50 -38.86 -16.95
CA PRO A 160 14.87 -38.95 -18.26
C PRO A 160 13.42 -38.43 -18.12
N GLU A 161 13.28 -37.12 -18.24
CA GLU A 161 12.10 -36.35 -17.82
C GLU A 161 10.95 -36.47 -18.80
N ARG A 162 9.83 -37.04 -18.32
CA ARG A 162 8.52 -36.57 -18.75
C ARG A 162 8.39 -35.14 -18.24
N ALA A 163 8.15 -34.18 -19.12
CA ALA A 163 7.85 -32.81 -18.74
C ALA A 163 6.65 -32.80 -17.78
N GLU A 164 6.79 -32.13 -16.64
CA GLU A 164 5.68 -31.95 -15.69
C GLU A 164 4.65 -31.02 -16.30
N GLU A 165 3.40 -31.46 -16.32
CA GLU A 165 2.28 -30.60 -16.72
C GLU A 165 2.04 -29.58 -15.60
N LEU A 166 1.95 -28.29 -15.94
CA LEU A 166 1.70 -27.21 -14.98
C LEU A 166 0.41 -27.45 -14.17
N SER A 167 -0.59 -28.11 -14.77
CA SER A 167 -1.83 -28.54 -14.12
C SER A 167 -1.63 -29.47 -12.91
N SER A 168 -0.48 -30.17 -12.83
CA SER A 168 -0.16 -31.11 -11.74
C SER A 168 0.82 -30.55 -10.69
N LEU A 169 1.31 -29.33 -10.89
CA LEU A 169 2.32 -28.70 -10.03
C LEU A 169 1.76 -28.38 -8.63
N ASP A 170 2.49 -28.79 -7.59
CA ASP A 170 2.29 -28.22 -6.24
C ASP A 170 3.12 -26.95 -6.09
N SER A 171 2.49 -25.80 -6.32
CA SER A 171 3.14 -24.49 -6.21
C SER A 171 3.67 -24.16 -4.82
N CYS A 172 3.27 -24.90 -3.76
CA CYS A 172 3.84 -24.74 -2.43
C CYS A 172 5.32 -25.15 -2.36
N GLU A 173 5.82 -25.95 -3.32
CA GLU A 173 7.24 -26.28 -3.41
C GLU A 173 8.09 -25.14 -4.00
N TYR A 174 7.45 -24.14 -4.62
CA TYR A 174 8.08 -23.10 -5.44
C TYR A 174 7.93 -21.68 -4.86
N ILE A 175 7.77 -21.57 -3.54
CA ILE A 175 7.70 -20.26 -2.85
C ILE A 175 8.96 -19.42 -3.15
N TRP A 176 8.74 -18.16 -3.52
CA TRP A 176 9.80 -17.30 -4.09
C TRP A 176 10.90 -16.89 -3.11
N ALA A 177 10.59 -16.85 -1.82
CA ALA A 177 11.51 -16.41 -0.77
C ALA A 177 11.20 -17.13 0.56
N GLY A 178 12.24 -17.34 1.36
CA GLY A 178 12.08 -17.88 2.72
C GLY A 178 11.47 -16.85 3.69
N GLY A 179 10.75 -17.33 4.69
CA GLY A 179 10.01 -16.52 5.65
C GLY A 179 8.85 -17.30 6.26
N VAL A 180 7.68 -16.65 6.30
CA VAL A 180 6.44 -17.23 6.81
C VAL A 180 6.12 -18.53 6.08
N GLY A 181 5.90 -19.60 6.83
CA GLY A 181 5.49 -20.90 6.29
C GLY A 181 6.51 -21.62 5.40
N PHE A 182 7.68 -21.03 5.11
CA PHE A 182 8.67 -21.58 4.19
C PHE A 182 10.10 -21.20 4.60
N ALA A 183 10.88 -22.15 5.10
CA ALA A 183 12.17 -21.83 5.73
C ALA A 183 13.34 -21.59 4.74
N ARG A 184 13.28 -22.13 3.53
CA ARG A 184 14.41 -22.12 2.58
C ARG A 184 14.21 -21.06 1.53
N SER A 185 15.22 -20.25 1.24
CA SER A 185 15.16 -19.35 0.08
C SER A 185 15.69 -20.07 -1.16
N PRO A 186 14.97 -20.08 -2.29
CA PRO A 186 15.49 -20.62 -3.54
C PRO A 186 16.63 -19.73 -4.08
N ALA A 187 17.37 -20.24 -5.06
CA ALA A 187 18.38 -19.46 -5.75
C ALA A 187 17.72 -18.29 -6.50
N ARG A 188 18.31 -17.10 -6.37
CA ARG A 188 17.83 -15.89 -7.05
C ARG A 188 18.29 -15.88 -8.50
N VAL A 189 17.35 -15.63 -9.40
CA VAL A 189 17.58 -15.54 -10.85
C VAL A 189 16.91 -14.27 -11.34
N ALA A 190 17.69 -13.30 -11.79
CA ALA A 190 17.21 -11.98 -12.19
C ALA A 190 16.11 -12.02 -13.27
N ALA A 191 16.23 -12.96 -14.23
CA ALA A 191 15.21 -13.14 -15.27
C ALA A 191 13.86 -13.60 -14.68
N HIS A 192 13.88 -14.49 -13.69
CA HIS A 192 12.67 -14.94 -12.99
C HIS A 192 12.03 -13.80 -12.20
N GLU A 193 12.84 -13.00 -11.50
CA GLU A 193 12.37 -11.82 -10.76
C GLU A 193 11.70 -10.80 -11.69
N ALA A 194 12.33 -10.52 -12.84
CA ALA A 194 11.77 -9.63 -13.85
C ALA A 194 10.45 -10.16 -14.45
N ALA A 195 10.40 -11.44 -14.80
CA ALA A 195 9.19 -12.08 -15.35
C ALA A 195 8.02 -12.05 -14.34
N ARG A 196 8.28 -12.40 -13.07
CA ARG A 196 7.29 -12.27 -11.99
C ARG A 196 6.78 -10.84 -11.85
N ALA A 197 7.68 -9.85 -11.89
CA ALA A 197 7.29 -8.46 -11.75
C ALA A 197 6.36 -8.00 -12.89
N GLU A 198 6.61 -8.43 -14.13
CA GLU A 198 5.73 -8.11 -15.26
C GLU A 198 4.36 -8.80 -15.17
N LEU A 199 4.33 -10.08 -14.78
CA LEU A 199 3.09 -10.82 -14.58
C LEU A 199 2.24 -10.23 -13.44
N LEU A 200 2.87 -9.84 -12.33
CA LEU A 200 2.18 -9.15 -11.24
C LEU A 200 1.69 -7.75 -11.63
N ARG A 201 2.37 -7.03 -12.54
CA ARG A 201 1.87 -5.73 -13.06
C ARG A 201 0.62 -5.92 -13.90
N LEU A 202 0.56 -6.96 -14.73
CA LEU A 202 -0.67 -7.32 -15.44
C LEU A 202 -1.79 -7.62 -14.45
N MET A 203 -1.51 -8.42 -13.42
CA MET A 203 -2.49 -8.76 -12.39
C MET A 203 -3.00 -7.52 -11.65
N LEU A 204 -2.10 -6.62 -11.22
CA LEU A 204 -2.47 -5.35 -10.59
C LEU A 204 -3.29 -4.45 -11.53
N THR A 205 -3.02 -4.52 -12.85
CA THR A 205 -3.81 -3.79 -13.85
C THR A 205 -5.25 -4.30 -13.91
N CYS A 206 -5.48 -5.61 -13.84
CA CYS A 206 -6.82 -6.17 -13.73
C CYS A 206 -7.55 -5.67 -12.47
N PHE A 207 -6.83 -5.47 -11.37
CA PHE A 207 -7.41 -4.99 -10.10
C PHE A 207 -7.71 -3.48 -10.08
N SER A 208 -7.31 -2.74 -11.11
CA SER A 208 -7.46 -1.27 -11.16
C SER A 208 -8.88 -0.78 -11.44
N GLU A 209 -9.85 -1.68 -11.65
CA GLU A 209 -11.25 -1.36 -11.96
C GLU A 209 -11.87 -0.29 -11.02
N THR A 210 -11.57 -0.36 -9.73
CA THR A 210 -12.08 0.58 -8.71
C THR A 210 -11.64 2.03 -8.95
N ILE A 211 -10.51 2.27 -9.62
CA ILE A 211 -9.99 3.61 -9.91
C ILE A 211 -10.89 4.37 -10.88
N TYR A 212 -11.62 3.66 -11.74
CA TYR A 212 -12.54 4.25 -12.73
C TYR A 212 -13.93 4.51 -12.17
N LYS A 213 -14.19 4.18 -10.90
CA LYS A 213 -15.46 4.43 -10.23
C LYS A 213 -15.44 5.73 -9.40
N PRO A 214 -16.56 6.47 -9.32
CA PRO A 214 -16.66 7.61 -8.41
C PRO A 214 -16.44 7.19 -6.95
N ALA A 215 -15.88 8.08 -6.12
CA ALA A 215 -15.53 7.78 -4.73
C ALA A 215 -16.69 7.22 -3.87
N SER A 216 -17.93 7.64 -4.14
CA SER A 216 -19.13 7.13 -3.46
C SER A 216 -19.42 5.66 -3.75
N HIS A 217 -19.10 5.19 -4.96
CA HIS A 217 -19.32 3.81 -5.39
C HIS A 217 -18.07 2.94 -5.20
N ALA A 218 -16.88 3.55 -5.17
CA ALA A 218 -15.62 2.82 -4.98
C ALA A 218 -15.58 2.06 -3.64
N ALA A 219 -16.16 2.64 -2.57
CA ALA A 219 -16.15 2.04 -1.24
C ALA A 219 -17.05 0.79 -1.11
N SER A 220 -18.12 0.70 -1.90
CA SER A 220 -19.04 -0.45 -1.93
C SER A 220 -18.82 -1.36 -3.14
N HIS A 221 -17.88 -1.02 -4.03
CA HIS A 221 -17.68 -1.80 -5.24
C HIS A 221 -16.89 -3.07 -4.97
N HIS A 222 -17.47 -4.18 -5.41
CA HIS A 222 -16.80 -5.47 -5.38
C HIS A 222 -16.01 -5.77 -6.65
N ASN A 223 -14.70 -5.91 -6.49
CA ASN A 223 -13.81 -6.20 -7.59
C ASN A 223 -13.76 -7.72 -7.81
N LYS A 224 -14.48 -8.19 -8.85
CA LYS A 224 -14.57 -9.63 -9.19
C LYS A 224 -13.21 -10.26 -9.47
N TRP A 225 -12.24 -9.50 -9.98
CA TRP A 225 -10.89 -10.00 -10.24
C TRP A 225 -10.18 -10.39 -8.95
N ILE A 226 -10.28 -9.54 -7.92
CA ILE A 226 -9.70 -9.81 -6.59
C ILE A 226 -10.48 -10.94 -5.90
N ALA A 227 -11.81 -10.92 -5.99
CA ALA A 227 -12.65 -11.97 -5.40
C ALA A 227 -12.29 -13.35 -5.95
N TYR A 228 -12.09 -13.48 -7.27
CA TYR A 228 -11.66 -14.74 -7.87
C TYR A 228 -10.21 -15.13 -7.50
N LEU A 229 -9.25 -14.18 -7.58
CA LEU A 229 -7.86 -14.46 -7.22
C LEU A 229 -7.73 -15.00 -5.80
N THR A 230 -8.51 -14.45 -4.88
CA THR A 230 -8.46 -14.77 -3.45
C THR A 230 -9.46 -15.87 -3.06
N SER A 231 -10.17 -16.48 -4.02
CA SER A 231 -11.14 -17.56 -3.76
C SER A 231 -10.45 -18.94 -3.65
N PRO A 232 -11.15 -19.94 -3.10
CA PRO A 232 -10.71 -21.34 -3.12
C PRO A 232 -10.53 -21.94 -4.52
N ASP A 233 -11.13 -21.34 -5.55
CA ASP A 233 -11.04 -21.81 -6.94
C ASP A 233 -9.65 -21.54 -7.54
N ASN A 234 -8.94 -20.55 -7.01
CA ASN A 234 -7.54 -20.33 -7.35
C ASN A 234 -6.63 -21.24 -6.50
N ARG A 235 -6.22 -22.38 -7.09
CA ARG A 235 -5.28 -23.32 -6.47
C ARG A 235 -3.95 -22.70 -6.02
N HIS A 236 -3.56 -21.56 -6.59
CA HIS A 236 -2.31 -20.86 -6.27
C HIS A 236 -2.46 -19.82 -5.16
N ALA A 237 -3.65 -19.64 -4.58
CA ALA A 237 -3.91 -18.57 -3.61
C ALA A 237 -2.93 -18.58 -2.43
N LEU A 238 -2.74 -19.74 -1.78
CA LEU A 238 -1.79 -19.88 -0.66
C LEU A 238 -0.33 -19.62 -1.07
N PRO A 239 0.24 -20.33 -2.07
CA PRO A 239 1.64 -20.11 -2.45
C PRO A 239 1.91 -18.71 -2.98
N LEU A 240 0.94 -18.07 -3.65
CA LEU A 240 1.04 -16.67 -4.07
C LEU A 240 1.08 -15.74 -2.86
N PHE A 241 0.14 -15.85 -1.93
CA PHE A 241 0.12 -15.07 -0.69
C PHE A 241 1.45 -15.19 0.08
N THR A 242 1.91 -16.42 0.29
CA THR A 242 3.18 -16.69 1.01
C THR A 242 4.37 -16.10 0.27
N SER A 243 4.41 -16.22 -1.06
CA SER A 243 5.50 -15.66 -1.87
C SER A 243 5.53 -14.14 -1.85
N LEU A 244 4.38 -13.46 -1.90
CA LEU A 244 4.28 -12.00 -1.81
C LEU A 244 4.78 -11.49 -0.45
N VAL A 245 4.27 -12.06 0.65
CA VAL A 245 4.69 -11.67 2.02
C VAL A 245 6.18 -11.88 2.23
N ASN A 246 6.71 -13.05 1.83
CA ASN A 246 8.12 -13.37 2.03
C ASN A 246 9.03 -12.51 1.15
N THR A 247 8.63 -12.21 -0.09
CA THR A 247 9.40 -11.33 -0.99
C THR A 247 9.55 -9.94 -0.40
N VAL A 248 8.45 -9.35 0.11
CA VAL A 248 8.50 -8.02 0.75
C VAL A 248 9.31 -8.06 2.05
N CYS A 249 9.00 -9.00 2.96
CA CYS A 249 9.59 -9.01 4.29
C CYS A 249 11.05 -9.49 4.32
N SER A 250 11.53 -10.22 3.31
CA SER A 250 12.93 -10.63 3.18
C SER A 250 13.81 -9.62 2.45
N TYR A 251 13.24 -8.64 1.74
CA TYR A 251 13.99 -7.68 0.93
C TYR A 251 14.90 -6.79 1.78
N ASP A 252 16.18 -6.80 1.46
CA ASP A 252 17.22 -5.98 2.09
C ASP A 252 17.87 -5.03 1.07
N PRO A 253 17.49 -3.74 1.07
CA PRO A 253 18.04 -2.76 0.12
C PRO A 253 19.50 -2.39 0.39
N VAL A 254 20.05 -2.74 1.55
CA VAL A 254 21.44 -2.41 1.94
C VAL A 254 22.40 -3.54 1.56
N GLY A 255 21.93 -4.78 1.64
CA GLY A 255 22.71 -5.98 1.30
C GLY A 255 23.97 -6.10 2.15
N LEU A 256 25.15 -6.14 1.52
CA LEU A 256 26.44 -6.28 2.23
C LEU A 256 26.82 -5.05 3.10
N GLY A 257 26.08 -3.94 3.01
CA GLY A 257 26.38 -2.73 3.79
C GLY A 257 27.60 -1.95 3.33
N LEU A 258 28.14 -2.27 2.15
CA LEU A 258 29.24 -1.53 1.54
C LEU A 258 28.74 -0.19 0.96
N PRO A 259 29.45 0.93 1.21
CA PRO A 259 29.15 2.22 0.59
C PRO A 259 29.08 2.13 -0.94
N TYR A 260 28.07 2.74 -1.54
CA TYR A 260 27.86 2.82 -3.00
C TYR A 260 27.63 1.48 -3.71
N ASN A 261 27.39 0.38 -2.97
CA ASN A 261 27.15 -0.95 -3.56
C ASN A 261 26.02 -0.95 -4.60
N HIS A 262 24.96 -0.18 -4.33
CA HIS A 262 23.80 -0.02 -5.21
C HIS A 262 24.07 0.72 -6.52
N LEU A 263 25.23 1.38 -6.66
CA LEU A 263 25.68 1.99 -7.92
C LEU A 263 26.47 0.99 -8.78
N LEU A 264 27.07 -0.02 -8.14
CA LEU A 264 27.90 -1.02 -8.81
C LEU A 264 27.09 -2.24 -9.25
N PHE A 265 26.06 -2.61 -8.48
CA PHE A 265 25.21 -3.76 -8.75
C PHE A 265 23.76 -3.33 -8.91
N ALA A 266 23.14 -3.77 -10.00
CA ALA A 266 21.72 -3.56 -10.24
C ALA A 266 20.90 -4.40 -9.25
N ASP A 267 19.97 -3.75 -8.57
CA ASP A 267 19.00 -4.44 -7.73
C ASP A 267 17.84 -4.92 -8.59
N THR A 268 17.83 -6.22 -8.88
CA THR A 268 16.81 -6.87 -9.72
C THR A 268 15.55 -7.23 -8.93
N LEU A 269 15.63 -7.21 -7.60
CA LEU A 269 14.55 -7.64 -6.72
C LEU A 269 13.62 -6.48 -6.35
N GLU A 270 14.14 -5.26 -6.23
CA GLU A 270 13.33 -4.09 -5.88
C GLU A 270 12.04 -3.97 -6.73
N PRO A 271 12.08 -4.03 -8.08
CA PRO A 271 10.86 -3.88 -8.89
C PRO A 271 9.81 -4.97 -8.64
N LEU A 272 10.24 -6.17 -8.25
CA LEU A 272 9.33 -7.25 -7.84
C LEU A 272 8.74 -6.97 -6.46
N VAL A 273 9.53 -6.44 -5.53
CA VAL A 273 9.07 -6.08 -4.19
C VAL A 273 8.01 -4.98 -4.23
N GLU A 274 8.18 -3.96 -5.08
CA GLU A 274 7.20 -2.87 -5.21
C GLU A 274 5.83 -3.41 -5.65
N VAL A 275 5.80 -4.18 -6.74
CA VAL A 275 4.53 -4.71 -7.26
C VAL A 275 3.96 -5.80 -6.35
N ALA A 276 4.80 -6.60 -5.69
CA ALA A 276 4.34 -7.60 -4.72
C ALA A 276 3.65 -6.93 -3.52
N LEU A 277 4.23 -5.84 -3.01
CA LEU A 277 3.64 -5.03 -1.94
C LEU A 277 2.31 -4.41 -2.38
N GLN A 278 2.23 -3.86 -3.59
CA GLN A 278 0.98 -3.28 -4.13
C GLN A 278 -0.12 -4.33 -4.31
N VAL A 279 0.20 -5.49 -4.89
CA VAL A 279 -0.74 -6.60 -5.04
C VAL A 279 -1.24 -7.09 -3.68
N LEU A 280 -0.34 -7.24 -2.70
CA LEU A 280 -0.72 -7.63 -1.35
C LEU A 280 -1.66 -6.61 -0.69
N ILE A 281 -1.41 -5.31 -0.84
CA ILE A 281 -2.28 -4.27 -0.28
C ILE A 281 -3.65 -4.29 -0.95
N VAL A 282 -3.71 -4.28 -2.28
CA VAL A 282 -4.98 -4.24 -3.02
C VAL A 282 -5.83 -5.47 -2.73
N THR A 283 -5.22 -6.65 -2.62
CA THR A 283 -5.93 -7.89 -2.25
C THR A 283 -6.38 -7.91 -0.80
N LEU A 284 -5.64 -7.32 0.14
CA LEU A 284 -6.05 -7.21 1.54
C LEU A 284 -7.04 -6.08 1.81
N ASP A 285 -7.14 -5.08 0.94
CA ASP A 285 -8.13 -4.00 1.08
C ASP A 285 -9.55 -4.47 0.72
N HIS A 286 -9.64 -5.53 -0.10
CA HIS A 286 -10.90 -6.09 -0.56
C HIS A 286 -11.49 -7.11 0.44
N ASP A 287 -12.03 -6.61 1.55
CA ASP A 287 -12.77 -7.43 2.50
C ASP A 287 -14.17 -7.75 1.95
N THR A 288 -14.39 -8.99 1.52
CA THR A 288 -15.68 -9.49 1.05
C THR A 288 -16.58 -10.00 2.17
N SER A 289 -16.12 -9.97 3.43
CA SER A 289 -16.90 -10.52 4.54
C SER A 289 -18.21 -9.75 4.77
N ASN A 290 -19.33 -10.47 4.66
CA ASN A 290 -20.71 -9.97 4.82
C ASN A 290 -21.25 -8.99 3.75
N ALA A 291 -20.63 -8.91 2.58
CA ALA A 291 -21.11 -8.01 1.52
C ALA A 291 -21.94 -8.75 0.45
N VAL A 292 -23.19 -8.31 0.27
CA VAL A 292 -24.02 -8.69 -0.88
C VAL A 292 -23.69 -7.74 -2.01
N ASN A 293 -23.31 -8.25 -3.18
CA ASN A 293 -23.04 -7.39 -4.33
C ASN A 293 -24.36 -6.73 -4.79
N GLU A 294 -24.53 -5.43 -4.54
CA GLU A 294 -25.75 -4.67 -4.86
C GLU A 294 -26.11 -4.72 -6.36
N GLU A 295 -25.14 -5.00 -7.24
CA GLU A 295 -25.34 -5.08 -8.68
C GLU A 295 -25.72 -6.49 -9.20
N SER A 296 -25.44 -7.58 -8.45
CA SER A 296 -25.66 -8.95 -8.96
C SER A 296 -26.35 -9.94 -8.02
N ASP A 297 -26.72 -9.56 -6.78
CA ASP A 297 -27.31 -10.45 -5.76
C ASP A 297 -26.48 -11.73 -5.46
N GLU A 298 -25.26 -11.84 -6.00
CA GLU A 298 -24.35 -12.97 -5.82
C GLU A 298 -23.53 -12.78 -4.53
N THR A 299 -23.51 -13.82 -3.69
CA THR A 299 -22.60 -13.88 -2.55
C THR A 299 -21.19 -14.15 -3.05
N LEU A 300 -20.27 -13.21 -2.83
CA LEU A 300 -18.87 -13.37 -3.20
C LEU A 300 -18.15 -14.32 -2.21
N PRO A 301 -17.14 -15.06 -2.68
CA PRO A 301 -16.37 -15.95 -1.81
C PRO A 301 -15.56 -15.16 -0.77
N ASP A 302 -15.28 -15.80 0.37
CA ASP A 302 -14.39 -15.26 1.39
C ASP A 302 -12.98 -15.04 0.83
N ASN A 303 -12.39 -13.88 1.15
CA ASN A 303 -11.02 -13.57 0.77
C ASN A 303 -10.00 -14.42 1.56
N LEU A 304 -9.41 -15.42 0.89
CA LEU A 304 -8.44 -16.32 1.51
C LEU A 304 -7.15 -15.61 1.95
N PHE A 305 -6.74 -14.50 1.33
CA PHE A 305 -5.52 -13.79 1.73
C PHE A 305 -5.70 -13.16 3.12
N ILE A 306 -6.86 -12.56 3.39
CA ILE A 306 -7.23 -12.06 4.72
C ILE A 306 -7.27 -13.21 5.73
N ASN A 307 -7.87 -14.35 5.34
CA ASN A 307 -7.92 -15.56 6.17
C ASN A 307 -6.53 -16.09 6.51
N TYR A 308 -5.63 -16.22 5.53
CA TYR A 308 -4.25 -16.65 5.77
C TYR A 308 -3.49 -15.69 6.68
N LEU A 309 -3.63 -14.37 6.45
CA LEU A 309 -3.01 -13.34 7.28
C LEU A 309 -3.45 -13.42 8.74
N SER A 310 -4.76 -13.56 8.99
CA SER A 310 -5.33 -13.68 10.34
C SER A 310 -4.90 -14.96 11.08
N ARG A 311 -4.51 -16.01 10.33
CA ARG A 311 -4.10 -17.31 10.88
C ARG A 311 -2.61 -17.41 11.20
N ILE A 312 -1.76 -16.47 10.77
CA ILE A 312 -0.35 -16.42 11.18
C ILE A 312 -0.29 -16.27 12.71
N HIS A 313 0.52 -17.08 13.38
CA HIS A 313 0.52 -17.14 14.85
C HIS A 313 1.85 -17.51 15.48
N ARG A 314 2.86 -17.92 14.71
CA ARG A 314 4.17 -18.28 15.27
C ARG A 314 4.97 -17.02 15.56
N ASP A 315 5.60 -16.96 16.73
CA ASP A 315 6.45 -15.83 17.12
C ASP A 315 7.60 -15.59 16.13
N GLU A 316 8.14 -16.65 15.50
CA GLU A 316 9.17 -16.54 14.46
C GLU A 316 8.67 -15.84 13.20
N ASP A 317 7.45 -16.17 12.76
CA ASP A 317 6.80 -15.54 11.60
C ASP A 317 6.51 -14.06 11.88
N PHE A 318 6.03 -13.74 13.10
CA PHE A 318 5.81 -12.35 13.51
C PHE A 318 7.10 -11.55 13.61
N GLN A 319 8.17 -12.14 14.14
CA GLN A 319 9.49 -11.50 14.18
C GLN A 319 10.02 -11.23 12.76
N PHE A 320 9.85 -12.19 11.85
CA PHE A 320 10.26 -12.05 10.46
C PHE A 320 9.53 -10.90 9.77
N ILE A 321 8.21 -10.85 9.89
CA ILE A 321 7.38 -9.77 9.32
C ILE A 321 7.78 -8.42 9.92
N LEU A 322 7.80 -8.32 11.25
CA LEU A 322 8.10 -7.06 11.94
C LEU A 322 9.49 -6.53 11.56
N ARG A 323 10.51 -7.40 11.54
CA ARG A 323 11.87 -7.04 11.14
C ARG A 323 11.94 -6.60 9.68
N GLY A 324 11.20 -7.24 8.78
CA GLY A 324 11.11 -6.86 7.38
C GLY A 324 10.53 -5.45 7.22
N VAL A 325 9.38 -5.21 7.85
CA VAL A 325 8.68 -3.91 7.82
C VAL A 325 9.54 -2.81 8.45
N THR A 326 10.11 -3.03 9.65
CA THR A 326 10.95 -2.02 10.30
C THR A 326 12.23 -1.72 9.52
N ARG A 327 12.88 -2.73 8.93
CA ARG A 327 14.05 -2.53 8.06
C ARG A 327 13.73 -1.59 6.90
N LEU A 328 12.62 -1.82 6.21
CA LEU A 328 12.24 -1.02 5.05
C LEU A 328 11.76 0.38 5.43
N LEU A 329 10.99 0.53 6.52
CA LEU A 329 10.55 1.85 7.01
C LEU A 329 11.72 2.71 7.52
N ASN A 330 12.73 2.11 8.16
CA ASN A 330 13.88 2.85 8.69
C ASN A 330 14.96 3.12 7.64
N ASN A 331 14.97 2.41 6.50
CA ASN A 331 16.00 2.55 5.48
C ASN A 331 16.20 4.01 4.99
N PRO A 332 15.15 4.80 4.67
CA PRO A 332 15.33 6.19 4.24
C PRO A 332 15.89 7.12 5.32
N LEU A 333 15.70 6.74 6.59
CA LEU A 333 16.06 7.51 7.78
C LEU A 333 17.48 7.25 8.25
N ALA A 334 18.06 6.12 7.83
CA ALA A 334 19.42 5.73 8.18
C ALA A 334 20.42 6.82 7.75
N GLN A 335 21.22 7.27 8.72
CA GLN A 335 22.31 8.21 8.48
C GLN A 335 23.60 7.44 8.22
N THR A 336 24.34 7.87 7.20
CA THR A 336 25.67 7.34 6.89
C THR A 336 26.66 8.49 6.89
N TYR A 337 27.92 8.22 7.25
CA TYR A 337 28.97 9.23 7.24
C TYR A 337 29.24 9.79 5.82
N LEU A 338 29.02 8.95 4.81
CA LEU A 338 29.24 9.30 3.41
C LEU A 338 27.91 9.65 2.72
N PRO A 339 27.81 10.81 2.05
CA PRO A 339 26.58 11.22 1.40
C PRO A 339 26.19 10.23 0.29
N ASN A 340 24.89 9.92 0.22
CA ASN A 340 24.30 9.00 -0.77
C ASN A 340 25.00 7.64 -0.86
N SER A 341 25.64 7.19 0.22
CA SER A 341 26.38 5.93 0.24
C SER A 341 25.49 4.70 0.40
N ALA A 342 24.28 4.86 0.94
CA ALA A 342 23.30 3.79 1.06
C ALA A 342 22.11 4.02 0.12
N LYS A 343 21.58 2.92 -0.42
CA LYS A 343 20.34 2.92 -1.19
C LYS A 343 19.16 3.33 -0.30
N LYS A 344 18.28 4.17 -0.83
CA LYS A 344 17.03 4.58 -0.17
C LYS A 344 15.83 4.11 -0.98
N VAL A 345 14.97 3.31 -0.36
CA VAL A 345 13.73 2.81 -0.97
C VAL A 345 12.59 3.81 -0.74
N ASN A 346 11.66 3.91 -1.70
CA ASN A 346 10.54 4.85 -1.63
C ASN A 346 9.19 4.14 -1.49
N LEU A 347 9.08 3.22 -0.51
CA LEU A 347 7.91 2.34 -0.33
C LEU A 347 7.15 2.57 0.99
N HIS A 348 7.40 3.71 1.64
CA HIS A 348 6.92 3.96 3.00
C HIS A 348 5.40 4.06 3.09
N GLN A 349 4.71 4.57 2.06
CA GLN A 349 3.24 4.70 2.11
C GLN A 349 2.59 3.32 2.10
N GLU A 350 3.01 2.48 1.15
CA GLU A 350 2.55 1.12 0.98
C GLU A 350 2.88 0.26 2.21
N LEU A 351 4.09 0.37 2.76
CA LEU A 351 4.48 -0.35 3.98
C LEU A 351 3.62 0.01 5.19
N LEU A 352 3.23 1.29 5.34
CA LEU A 352 2.35 1.71 6.42
C LEU A 352 0.94 1.14 6.25
N VAL A 353 0.41 1.10 5.02
CA VAL A 353 -0.89 0.45 4.74
C VAL A 353 -0.81 -1.04 5.06
N LEU A 354 0.24 -1.73 4.60
CA LEU A 354 0.43 -3.15 4.91
C LEU A 354 0.52 -3.40 6.42
N PHE A 355 1.32 -2.61 7.14
CA PHE A 355 1.45 -2.71 8.59
C PHE A 355 0.11 -2.49 9.31
N TRP A 356 -0.68 -1.52 8.86
CA TRP A 356 -2.02 -1.27 9.38
C TRP A 356 -2.92 -2.49 9.18
N LYS A 357 -3.03 -3.02 7.95
CA LYS A 357 -3.85 -4.19 7.63
C LYS A 357 -3.40 -5.44 8.42
N MET A 358 -2.10 -5.64 8.59
CA MET A 358 -1.55 -6.72 9.43
C MET A 358 -2.00 -6.61 10.89
N CYS A 359 -1.95 -5.42 11.48
CA CYS A 359 -2.42 -5.20 12.85
C CYS A 359 -3.94 -5.35 12.97
N ASP A 360 -4.68 -4.96 11.93
CA ASP A 360 -6.13 -4.98 11.97
C ASP A 360 -6.69 -6.40 11.86
N TYR A 361 -6.28 -7.13 10.81
CA TYR A 361 -6.72 -8.51 10.56
C TYR A 361 -6.09 -9.55 11.48
N ASN A 362 -4.94 -9.26 12.10
CA ASN A 362 -4.27 -10.18 13.01
C ASN A 362 -3.95 -9.50 14.36
N LYS A 363 -4.90 -9.57 15.30
CA LYS A 363 -4.71 -9.03 16.65
C LYS A 363 -3.56 -9.69 17.41
N LYS A 364 -3.20 -10.96 17.12
CA LYS A 364 -2.02 -11.61 17.72
C LYS A 364 -0.72 -10.93 17.28
N PHE A 365 -0.62 -10.56 16.00
CA PHE A 365 0.49 -9.76 15.49
C PHE A 365 0.55 -8.39 16.16
N MET A 366 -0.59 -7.68 16.26
CA MET A 366 -0.66 -6.38 16.95
C MET A 366 -0.15 -6.48 18.40
N TYR A 367 -0.62 -7.46 19.16
CA TYR A 367 -0.13 -7.69 20.53
C TYR A 367 1.35 -8.09 20.58
N TYR A 368 1.83 -8.85 19.60
CA TYR A 368 3.25 -9.19 19.46
C TYR A 368 4.12 -7.94 19.28
N VAL A 369 3.75 -7.04 18.37
CA VAL A 369 4.45 -5.76 18.14
C VAL A 369 4.56 -4.95 19.44
N LEU A 370 3.49 -4.95 20.24
CA LEU A 370 3.40 -4.21 21.50
C LEU A 370 4.07 -4.93 22.69
N LYS A 371 4.46 -6.20 22.55
CA LYS A 371 5.08 -7.01 23.61
C LYS A 371 6.49 -6.54 23.95
N SER A 372 7.23 -6.03 22.98
CA SER A 372 8.62 -5.56 23.12
C SER A 372 8.71 -4.05 22.90
N SER A 373 9.93 -3.52 22.82
CA SER A 373 10.14 -2.12 22.41
C SER A 373 10.26 -1.95 20.91
N ASP A 374 10.10 -3.01 20.13
CA ASP A 374 10.30 -2.98 18.68
C ASP A 374 9.22 -2.13 18.00
N VAL A 375 8.05 -1.94 18.65
CA VAL A 375 7.07 -0.93 18.26
C VAL A 375 7.67 0.48 18.13
N LEU A 376 8.72 0.81 18.88
CA LEU A 376 9.38 2.12 18.78
C LEU A 376 10.15 2.27 17.46
N GLU A 377 10.63 1.16 16.88
CA GLU A 377 11.24 1.14 15.54
C GLU A 377 10.22 1.35 14.42
N VAL A 378 8.92 1.16 14.70
CA VAL A 378 7.82 1.52 13.80
C VAL A 378 7.32 2.95 14.07
N LEU A 379 7.23 3.33 15.35
CA LEU A 379 6.78 4.65 15.80
C LEU A 379 7.62 5.79 15.22
N VAL A 380 8.96 5.67 15.29
CA VAL A 380 9.87 6.75 14.87
C VAL A 380 9.71 7.07 13.38
N PRO A 381 9.70 6.10 12.44
CA PRO A 381 9.39 6.36 11.04
C PRO A 381 8.00 6.96 10.80
N ILE A 382 6.96 6.49 11.50
CA ILE A 382 5.62 7.08 11.37
C ILE A 382 5.69 8.57 11.74
N LEU A 383 6.25 8.91 12.89
CA LEU A 383 6.37 10.29 13.35
C LEU A 383 7.24 11.15 12.44
N TYR A 384 8.31 10.58 11.86
CA TYR A 384 9.11 11.24 10.84
C TYR A 384 8.26 11.64 9.63
N HIS A 385 7.56 10.67 9.02
CA HIS A 385 6.80 10.88 7.80
C HIS A 385 5.59 11.80 8.03
N LEU A 386 4.94 11.72 9.19
CA LEU A 386 3.89 12.66 9.59
C LEU A 386 4.44 14.07 9.74
N ASN A 387 5.62 14.23 10.35
CA ASN A 387 6.24 15.55 10.49
C ASN A 387 6.65 16.12 9.11
N ASP A 388 7.30 15.34 8.26
CA ASP A 388 7.74 15.76 6.92
C ASP A 388 6.56 16.17 6.02
N SER A 389 5.47 15.42 6.09
CA SER A 389 4.31 15.57 5.20
C SER A 389 3.29 16.61 5.66
N ARG A 390 3.39 17.14 6.88
CA ARG A 390 2.37 18.01 7.51
C ARG A 390 1.98 19.25 6.70
N ALA A 391 2.89 19.77 5.88
CA ALA A 391 2.70 20.98 5.09
C ALA A 391 2.22 20.70 3.65
N ASP A 392 2.27 19.44 3.21
CA ASP A 392 1.97 19.04 1.84
C ASP A 392 0.53 18.50 1.72
N GLN A 393 -0.34 19.28 1.07
CA GLN A 393 -1.76 18.93 0.89
C GLN A 393 -1.98 17.70 0.01
N SER A 394 -0.98 17.28 -0.77
CA SER A 394 -1.06 16.06 -1.57
C SER A 394 -0.88 14.79 -0.73
N ARG A 395 -0.28 14.91 0.45
CA ARG A 395 0.06 13.80 1.35
C ARG A 395 -0.93 13.60 2.49
N VAL A 396 -2.13 14.18 2.39
CA VAL A 396 -3.19 14.03 3.41
C VAL A 396 -3.54 12.56 3.66
N GLY A 397 -3.53 11.71 2.64
CA GLY A 397 -3.75 10.26 2.80
C GLY A 397 -2.72 9.61 3.73
N LEU A 398 -1.44 9.91 3.53
CA LEU A 398 -0.35 9.45 4.41
C LEU A 398 -0.52 9.94 5.85
N MET A 399 -0.99 11.18 6.04
CA MET A 399 -1.30 11.71 7.36
C MET A 399 -2.39 10.89 8.07
N HIS A 400 -3.47 10.54 7.36
CA HIS A 400 -4.54 9.71 7.92
C HIS A 400 -4.04 8.31 8.30
N ILE A 401 -3.31 7.65 7.39
CA ILE A 401 -2.76 6.30 7.63
C ILE A 401 -1.87 6.30 8.87
N GLY A 402 -0.91 7.22 8.97
CA GLY A 402 -0.01 7.29 10.12
C GLY A 402 -0.75 7.58 11.43
N VAL A 403 -1.70 8.50 11.43
CA VAL A 403 -2.51 8.82 12.62
C VAL A 403 -3.40 7.66 13.03
N PHE A 404 -4.03 6.95 12.10
CA PHE A 404 -4.89 5.80 12.41
C PHE A 404 -4.11 4.58 12.91
N ILE A 405 -2.90 4.34 12.41
CA ILE A 405 -2.00 3.34 13.01
C ILE A 405 -1.69 3.69 14.47
N LEU A 406 -1.32 4.94 14.74
CA LEU A 406 -1.02 5.38 16.10
C LEU A 406 -2.27 5.34 17.00
N LEU A 407 -3.45 5.66 16.46
CA LEU A 407 -4.73 5.54 17.18
C LEU A 407 -4.99 4.09 17.58
N LEU A 408 -4.90 3.15 16.63
CA LEU A 408 -5.03 1.72 16.87
C LEU A 408 -4.07 1.23 17.96
N LEU A 409 -2.78 1.54 17.83
CA LEU A 409 -1.77 1.10 18.79
C LEU A 409 -1.92 1.77 20.17
N SER A 410 -2.41 3.02 20.21
CA SER A 410 -2.59 3.77 21.46
C SER A 410 -3.68 3.21 22.36
N GLY A 411 -4.64 2.47 21.80
CA GLY A 411 -5.69 1.80 22.58
C GLY A 411 -5.13 0.76 23.55
N GLU A 412 -3.88 0.31 23.35
CA GLU A 412 -3.24 -0.69 24.17
C GLU A 412 -2.27 -0.08 25.19
N ARG A 413 -2.44 -0.47 26.46
CA ARG A 413 -1.59 -0.04 27.59
C ARG A 413 -0.10 -0.18 27.32
N ASN A 414 0.29 -1.25 26.62
CA ASN A 414 1.69 -1.56 26.35
C ASN A 414 2.38 -0.43 25.58
N LEU A 415 1.71 0.24 24.62
CA LEU A 415 2.32 1.37 23.91
C LEU A 415 2.69 2.49 24.89
N GLY A 416 1.74 2.90 25.74
CA GLY A 416 1.95 3.95 26.74
C GLY A 416 3.13 3.65 27.67
N VAL A 417 3.29 2.39 28.09
CA VAL A 417 4.46 1.98 28.89
C VAL A 417 5.75 2.11 28.10
N ARG A 418 5.79 1.65 26.84
CA ARG A 418 7.00 1.67 25.99
C ARG A 418 7.45 3.07 25.60
N LEU A 419 6.53 4.03 25.49
CA LEU A 419 6.85 5.43 25.17
C LEU A 419 7.80 6.08 26.17
N ASN A 420 7.90 5.57 27.40
CA ASN A 420 8.84 6.06 28.41
C ASN A 420 10.31 5.73 28.12
N LYS A 421 10.62 4.89 27.13
CA LYS A 421 12.02 4.62 26.76
C LYS A 421 12.70 5.90 26.29
N PRO A 422 13.96 6.16 26.69
CA PRO A 422 14.73 7.31 26.21
C PRO A 422 14.77 7.36 24.69
N TYR A 423 14.53 8.54 24.11
CA TYR A 423 14.69 8.77 22.69
C TYR A 423 16.14 9.12 22.40
N THR A 424 16.85 8.22 21.72
CA THR A 424 18.28 8.33 21.39
C THR A 424 18.54 8.42 19.89
N ALA A 425 17.50 8.28 19.06
CA ALA A 425 17.67 8.23 17.62
C ALA A 425 18.07 9.60 17.05
N THR A 426 19.02 9.60 16.12
CA THR A 426 19.54 10.78 15.42
C THR A 426 18.85 11.00 14.08
N VAL A 427 17.53 10.78 14.02
CA VAL A 427 16.78 11.01 12.79
C VAL A 427 16.65 12.52 12.60
N PRO A 428 17.06 13.09 11.45
CA PRO A 428 16.96 14.53 11.22
C PRO A 428 15.50 14.93 11.01
N MET A 429 14.84 15.31 12.09
CA MET A 429 13.48 15.84 12.06
C MET A 429 13.53 17.36 12.22
N ASP A 430 12.73 18.07 11.44
CA ASP A 430 12.44 19.47 11.69
C ASP A 430 11.57 19.57 12.97
N ILE A 431 12.20 19.51 14.14
CA ILE A 431 11.60 19.66 15.48
C ILE A 431 12.62 20.35 16.42
N PRO A 432 12.17 21.01 17.50
CA PRO A 432 13.08 21.56 18.51
C PRO A 432 13.95 20.47 19.13
N VAL A 433 15.20 20.79 19.44
CA VAL A 433 16.09 19.88 20.19
C VAL A 433 15.54 19.69 21.60
N PHE A 434 15.44 18.43 22.03
CA PHE A 434 15.04 18.07 23.39
C PHE A 434 15.81 16.82 23.85
N THR A 435 15.84 16.62 25.16
CA THR A 435 16.31 15.37 25.78
C THR A 435 15.13 14.79 26.54
N GLY A 436 14.71 13.58 26.18
CA GLY A 436 13.50 12.99 26.72
C GLY A 436 13.25 11.58 26.20
N SER A 437 12.00 11.16 26.29
CA SER A 437 11.49 9.86 25.91
C SER A 437 10.82 9.88 24.54
N HIS A 438 10.36 8.71 24.07
CA HIS A 438 9.54 8.64 22.86
C HIS A 438 8.16 9.31 23.05
N ALA A 439 7.67 9.42 24.29
CA ALA A 439 6.49 10.22 24.61
C ALA A 439 6.69 11.71 24.27
N ASP A 440 7.88 12.24 24.56
CA ASP A 440 8.22 13.62 24.22
C ASP A 440 8.26 13.85 22.72
N LEU A 441 8.83 12.90 21.96
CA LEU A 441 8.83 12.95 20.50
C LEU A 441 7.39 12.99 19.95
N LEU A 442 6.52 12.11 20.45
CA LEU A 442 5.12 12.04 20.06
C LEU A 442 4.41 13.39 20.29
N VAL A 443 4.55 13.95 21.49
CA VAL A 443 3.97 15.26 21.86
C VAL A 443 4.50 16.39 20.97
N VAL A 444 5.81 16.44 20.73
CA VAL A 444 6.44 17.50 19.94
C VAL A 444 6.00 17.43 18.48
N VAL A 445 5.93 16.23 17.89
CA VAL A 445 5.47 16.05 16.51
C VAL A 445 3.98 16.39 16.39
N PHE A 446 3.13 15.92 17.30
CA PHE A 446 1.69 16.23 17.27
C PHE A 446 1.41 17.72 17.46
N HIS A 447 2.13 18.37 18.38
CA HIS A 447 2.09 19.82 18.53
C HIS A 447 2.40 20.52 17.21
N LYS A 448 3.45 20.07 16.51
CA LYS A 448 3.88 20.69 15.26
C LYS A 448 2.89 20.48 14.12
N ILE A 449 2.30 19.29 14.02
CA ILE A 449 1.23 18.99 13.06
C ILE A 449 0.03 19.91 13.30
N ILE A 450 -0.41 20.06 14.55
CA ILE A 450 -1.55 20.90 14.92
C ILE A 450 -1.29 22.38 14.64
N THR A 451 -0.08 22.87 14.94
CA THR A 451 0.22 24.32 14.88
C THR A 451 0.76 24.81 13.55
N THR A 452 1.38 23.93 12.75
CA THR A 452 2.01 24.31 11.47
C THR A 452 1.47 23.53 10.28
N GLY A 453 0.58 22.57 10.51
CA GLY A 453 -0.07 21.81 9.45
C GLY A 453 -1.10 22.62 8.68
N HIS A 454 -1.42 22.17 7.47
CA HIS A 454 -2.42 22.82 6.63
C HIS A 454 -3.87 22.56 7.13
N GLN A 455 -4.84 23.37 6.70
CA GLN A 455 -6.23 23.32 7.19
C GLN A 455 -6.92 21.97 7.01
N ARG A 456 -6.63 21.21 5.94
CA ARG A 456 -7.21 19.85 5.76
C ARG A 456 -6.81 18.82 6.84
N LEU A 457 -5.89 19.15 7.76
CA LEU A 457 -5.55 18.29 8.90
C LEU A 457 -6.42 18.53 10.13
N GLN A 458 -7.26 19.56 10.16
CA GLN A 458 -8.15 19.82 11.30
C GLN A 458 -9.00 18.62 11.72
N PRO A 459 -9.58 17.81 10.80
CA PRO A 459 -10.31 16.60 11.20
C PRO A 459 -9.47 15.56 11.96
N LEU A 460 -8.13 15.60 11.86
CA LEU A 460 -7.24 14.71 12.57
C LEU A 460 -6.92 15.17 14.00
N PHE A 461 -7.28 16.40 14.39
CA PHE A 461 -6.91 16.94 15.70
C PHE A 461 -7.53 16.12 16.84
N ASP A 462 -8.79 15.70 16.68
CA ASP A 462 -9.45 14.82 17.64
C ASP A 462 -8.71 13.49 17.78
N CYS A 463 -8.28 12.88 16.68
CA CYS A 463 -7.51 11.63 16.71
C CYS A 463 -6.13 11.81 17.37
N LEU A 464 -5.41 12.88 17.05
CA LEU A 464 -4.10 13.19 17.63
C LEU A 464 -4.20 13.37 19.15
N LEU A 465 -5.20 14.10 19.64
CA LEU A 465 -5.41 14.29 21.07
C LEU A 465 -5.94 13.03 21.75
N THR A 466 -6.80 12.25 21.09
CA THR A 466 -7.26 10.95 21.59
C THR A 466 -6.09 9.99 21.83
N ILE A 467 -5.13 9.92 20.90
CA ILE A 467 -3.90 9.13 21.08
C ILE A 467 -3.15 9.56 22.34
N LEU A 468 -2.97 10.87 22.55
CA LEU A 468 -2.29 11.39 23.73
C LEU A 468 -3.05 11.07 25.02
N VAL A 469 -4.38 11.19 25.01
CA VAL A 469 -5.24 10.82 26.15
C VAL A 469 -5.06 9.34 26.48
N ASN A 470 -5.14 8.45 25.48
CA ASN A 470 -5.01 7.00 25.69
C ASN A 470 -3.70 6.61 26.38
N VAL A 471 -2.58 7.25 26.01
CA VAL A 471 -1.26 6.94 26.59
C VAL A 471 -0.95 7.71 27.88
N SER A 472 -1.67 8.81 28.14
CA SER A 472 -1.38 9.75 29.24
C SER A 472 -1.29 9.13 30.65
N PRO A 473 -2.08 8.11 31.05
CA PRO A 473 -1.95 7.50 32.37
C PRO A 473 -0.61 6.80 32.61
N TYR A 474 0.15 6.53 31.54
CA TYR A 474 1.39 5.74 31.57
C TYR A 474 2.64 6.60 31.37
N LEU A 475 2.51 7.89 31.04
CA LEU A 475 3.65 8.77 30.76
C LEU A 475 4.31 9.22 32.07
N LYS A 476 5.49 8.69 32.38
CA LYS A 476 6.16 8.88 33.68
C LYS A 476 6.86 10.23 33.81
N THR A 477 7.57 10.65 32.77
CA THR A 477 8.46 11.82 32.85
C THR A 477 8.48 12.60 31.54
N LEU A 478 7.59 13.59 31.40
CA LEU A 478 7.68 14.53 30.28
C LEU A 478 8.79 15.56 30.49
N SER A 479 9.49 15.88 29.41
CA SER A 479 10.44 16.99 29.34
C SER A 479 9.72 18.34 29.44
N MET A 480 10.47 19.37 29.87
CA MET A 480 9.98 20.75 29.89
C MET A 480 9.47 21.22 28.51
N VAL A 481 10.11 20.77 27.43
CA VAL A 481 9.72 21.12 26.06
C VAL A 481 8.33 20.55 25.76
N ALA A 482 8.13 19.25 25.95
CA ALA A 482 6.85 18.60 25.72
C ALA A 482 5.74 19.20 26.60
N SER A 483 5.99 19.40 27.91
CA SER A 483 5.04 20.05 28.82
C SER A 483 4.63 21.44 28.33
N THR A 484 5.58 22.26 27.90
CA THR A 484 5.30 23.60 27.37
C THR A 484 4.46 23.54 26.08
N LYS A 485 4.72 22.56 25.21
CA LYS A 485 3.94 22.37 23.97
C LYS A 485 2.48 21.99 24.27
N LEU A 486 2.23 21.10 25.23
CA LEU A 486 0.86 20.74 25.62
C LEU A 486 0.10 21.94 26.20
N LEU A 487 0.73 22.73 27.06
CA LEU A 487 0.11 23.93 27.62
C LEU A 487 -0.12 25.01 26.56
N HIS A 488 0.74 25.10 25.54
CA HIS A 488 0.51 25.97 24.40
C HIS A 488 -0.75 25.56 23.60
N LEU A 489 -0.99 24.26 23.41
CA LEU A 489 -2.25 23.79 22.78
C LEU A 489 -3.46 24.16 23.63
N LEU A 490 -3.38 23.97 24.96
CA LEU A 490 -4.47 24.36 25.86
C LEU A 490 -4.76 25.85 25.75
N GLU A 491 -3.72 26.69 25.79
CA GLU A 491 -3.85 28.15 25.65
C GLU A 491 -4.48 28.54 24.32
N ALA A 492 -4.10 27.90 23.21
CA ALA A 492 -4.69 28.16 21.90
C ALA A 492 -6.16 27.74 21.82
N PHE A 493 -6.49 26.50 22.23
CA PHE A 493 -7.84 25.94 22.08
C PHE A 493 -8.84 26.47 23.11
N SER A 494 -8.38 26.94 24.28
CA SER A 494 -9.24 27.56 25.31
C SER A 494 -9.62 29.01 25.00
N THR A 495 -9.10 29.59 23.91
CA THR A 495 -9.43 30.97 23.58
C THR A 495 -10.88 31.12 23.15
N PRO A 496 -11.63 32.14 23.65
CA PRO A 496 -13.06 32.26 23.36
C PRO A 496 -13.39 32.28 21.86
N TRP A 497 -12.58 32.94 21.03
CA TRP A 497 -12.86 33.00 19.60
C TRP A 497 -12.75 31.64 18.92
N PHE A 498 -11.75 30.81 19.31
CA PHE A 498 -11.57 29.49 18.72
C PHE A 498 -12.64 28.56 19.27
N LEU A 499 -12.79 28.51 20.60
CA LEU A 499 -13.71 27.60 21.29
C LEU A 499 -15.16 27.75 20.81
N PHE A 500 -15.63 28.98 20.60
CA PHE A 500 -17.00 29.26 20.16
C PHE A 500 -17.18 29.28 18.64
N SER A 501 -16.10 29.09 17.85
CA SER A 501 -16.19 29.15 16.39
C SER A 501 -16.86 27.92 15.76
N GLN A 502 -16.79 26.76 16.42
CA GLN A 502 -17.48 25.54 16.00
C GLN A 502 -18.05 24.78 17.20
N PRO A 503 -19.18 24.08 17.05
CA PRO A 503 -19.82 23.33 18.12
C PRO A 503 -18.94 22.25 18.76
N HIS A 504 -17.96 21.69 18.04
CA HIS A 504 -17.17 20.55 18.53
C HIS A 504 -15.79 20.93 19.11
N HIS A 505 -15.37 22.20 19.02
CA HIS A 505 -14.03 22.61 19.46
C HIS A 505 -13.78 22.44 20.96
N HIS A 506 -14.83 22.36 21.78
CA HIS A 506 -14.67 22.10 23.20
C HIS A 506 -14.12 20.69 23.50
N HIS A 507 -14.31 19.72 22.60
CA HIS A 507 -13.72 18.38 22.76
C HIS A 507 -12.19 18.44 22.82
N LEU A 508 -11.55 19.30 22.04
CA LEU A 508 -10.09 19.47 22.04
C LEU A 508 -9.57 19.94 23.41
N VAL A 509 -10.30 20.85 24.06
CA VAL A 509 -9.98 21.31 25.42
C VAL A 509 -10.20 20.18 26.43
N PHE A 510 -11.30 19.44 26.32
CA PHE A 510 -11.58 18.30 27.20
C PHE A 510 -10.48 17.23 27.12
N PHE A 511 -10.04 16.86 25.91
CA PHE A 511 -8.94 15.90 25.75
C PHE A 511 -7.65 16.37 26.45
N LEU A 512 -7.31 17.65 26.32
CA LEU A 512 -6.12 18.19 26.98
C LEU A 512 -6.24 18.18 28.51
N LEU A 513 -7.40 18.57 29.04
CA LEU A 513 -7.65 18.52 30.48
C LEU A 513 -7.64 17.10 31.02
N GLU A 514 -8.26 16.15 30.31
CA GLU A 514 -8.26 14.73 30.67
C GLU A 514 -6.84 14.16 30.70
N MET A 515 -6.03 14.46 29.69
CA MET A 515 -4.63 14.09 29.64
C MET A 515 -3.83 14.67 30.84
N PHE A 516 -4.07 15.93 31.23
CA PHE A 516 -3.42 16.50 32.41
C PHE A 516 -3.89 15.82 33.70
N ASN A 517 -5.19 15.54 33.84
CA ASN A 517 -5.74 14.82 34.98
C ASN A 517 -5.11 13.44 35.10
N ASN A 518 -5.02 12.68 34.01
CA ASN A 518 -4.40 11.35 33.98
C ASN A 518 -2.94 11.40 34.44
N MET A 519 -2.12 12.32 33.93
CA MET A 519 -0.73 12.43 34.35
C MET A 519 -0.58 12.88 35.80
N ILE A 520 -1.41 13.81 36.28
CA ILE A 520 -1.41 14.27 37.68
C ILE A 520 -1.89 13.15 38.62
N GLN A 521 -2.90 12.38 38.21
CA GLN A 521 -3.50 11.35 39.05
C GLN A 521 -2.60 10.12 39.17
N TYR A 522 -2.00 9.68 38.05
CA TYR A 522 -1.28 8.39 38.00
C TYR A 522 0.24 8.51 37.94
N GLN A 523 0.78 9.66 37.53
CA GLN A 523 2.21 9.84 37.26
C GLN A 523 2.75 11.17 37.82
N PHE A 524 2.19 11.65 38.94
CA PHE A 524 2.54 12.93 39.55
C PHE A 524 4.05 13.08 39.81
N ASP A 525 4.63 12.08 40.49
CA ASP A 525 6.00 12.14 41.00
C ASP A 525 7.05 12.36 39.91
N GLY A 526 6.82 11.80 38.71
CA GLY A 526 7.74 11.92 37.58
C GLY A 526 7.44 13.11 36.65
N ASN A 527 6.23 13.67 36.69
CA ASN A 527 5.81 14.77 35.80
C ASN A 527 5.93 16.17 36.44
N SER A 528 6.99 16.40 37.20
CA SER A 528 7.25 17.70 37.84
C SER A 528 7.35 18.86 36.84
N ASN A 529 7.91 18.63 35.65
CA ASN A 529 7.97 19.62 34.56
C ASN A 529 6.56 20.06 34.11
N LEU A 530 5.63 19.11 33.99
CA LEU A 530 4.25 19.40 33.62
C LEU A 530 3.56 20.22 34.71
N VAL A 531 3.63 19.74 35.95
CA VAL A 531 3.04 20.42 37.12
C VAL A 531 3.58 21.85 37.25
N TYR A 532 4.90 22.03 37.12
CA TYR A 532 5.53 23.34 37.11
C TYR A 532 5.00 24.23 35.97
N THR A 533 4.86 23.69 34.76
CA THR A 533 4.35 24.43 33.61
C THR A 533 2.89 24.86 33.82
N ILE A 534 2.04 24.00 34.40
CA ILE A 534 0.65 24.33 34.77
C ILE A 534 0.64 25.48 35.78
N ILE A 535 1.46 25.42 36.84
CA ILE A 535 1.55 26.49 37.86
C ILE A 535 1.97 27.83 37.23
N ARG A 536 2.96 27.80 36.32
CA ARG A 536 3.41 29.01 35.60
C ARG A 536 2.34 29.57 34.67
N LYS A 537 1.52 28.71 34.07
CA LYS A 537 0.45 29.06 33.15
C LYS A 537 -0.94 29.07 33.81
N ARG A 538 -1.03 29.20 35.14
CA ARG A 538 -2.30 29.21 35.90
C ARG A 538 -3.36 30.18 35.36
N ALA A 539 -2.95 31.30 34.77
CA ALA A 539 -3.84 32.26 34.13
C ALA A 539 -4.69 31.65 33.00
N VAL A 540 -4.16 30.68 32.25
CA VAL A 540 -4.91 29.97 31.19
C VAL A 540 -6.11 29.23 31.80
N PHE A 541 -5.92 28.55 32.91
CA PHE A 541 -6.99 27.83 33.62
C PHE A 541 -7.99 28.78 34.27
N HIS A 542 -7.54 29.89 34.84
CA HIS A 542 -8.45 30.92 35.35
C HIS A 542 -9.28 31.56 34.24
N ASN A 543 -8.70 31.80 33.07
CA ASN A 543 -9.44 32.33 31.92
C ASN A 543 -10.47 31.30 31.39
N LEU A 544 -10.09 30.02 31.34
CA LEU A 544 -10.99 28.95 30.95
C LEU A 544 -12.16 28.78 31.94
N ALA A 545 -11.93 28.94 33.24
CA ALA A 545 -12.98 28.92 34.25
C ALA A 545 -13.93 30.13 34.16
N ASN A 546 -13.45 31.24 33.59
CA ASN A 546 -14.18 32.50 33.47
C ASN A 546 -14.56 32.82 32.01
N LEU A 547 -14.90 31.80 31.22
CA LEU A 547 -15.34 31.99 29.84
C LEU A 547 -16.59 32.89 29.75
N PRO A 548 -16.70 33.73 28.70
CA PRO A 548 -17.88 34.56 28.52
C PRO A 548 -19.09 33.68 28.21
N HIS A 549 -20.18 33.89 28.95
CA HIS A 549 -21.45 33.19 28.79
C HIS A 549 -22.53 34.07 28.14
N GLU A 550 -22.34 35.40 28.13
CA GLU A 550 -23.27 36.33 27.49
C GLU A 550 -23.11 36.33 25.96
N HIS A 551 -24.23 36.29 25.24
CA HIS A 551 -24.26 36.27 23.78
C HIS A 551 -23.49 37.45 23.15
N THR A 552 -23.58 38.65 23.73
CA THR A 552 -22.86 39.86 23.27
C THR A 552 -21.35 39.76 23.47
N ALA A 553 -20.89 39.12 24.54
CA ALA A 553 -19.47 38.90 24.81
C ALA A 553 -18.88 37.81 23.90
N ILE A 554 -19.65 36.75 23.63
CA ILE A 554 -19.29 35.71 22.66
C ILE A 554 -19.19 36.31 21.25
N ALA A 555 -20.19 37.07 20.81
CA ALA A 555 -20.20 37.71 19.51
C ALA A 555 -18.99 38.65 19.31
N ARG A 556 -18.63 39.44 20.33
CA ARG A 556 -17.42 40.29 20.30
C ARG A 556 -16.14 39.47 20.16
N SER A 557 -16.04 38.35 20.89
CA SER A 557 -14.88 37.46 20.83
C SER A 557 -14.70 36.83 19.45
N LEU A 558 -15.80 36.36 18.84
CA LEU A 558 -15.81 35.82 17.49
C LEU A 558 -15.41 36.87 16.44
N ALA A 559 -15.91 38.10 16.57
CA ALA A 559 -15.55 39.20 15.68
C ALA A 559 -14.06 39.57 15.77
N ALA A 560 -13.51 39.64 16.99
CA ALA A 560 -12.09 39.88 17.22
C ALA A 560 -11.19 38.77 16.64
N GLY A 561 -11.64 37.51 16.74
CA GLY A 561 -10.94 36.36 16.14
C GLY A 561 -10.89 36.40 14.62
N ARG A 562 -12.00 36.76 13.96
CA ARG A 562 -12.07 36.92 12.49
C ARG A 562 -11.10 37.98 11.97
N ALA A 563 -10.95 39.10 12.70
CA ALA A 563 -9.99 40.15 12.35
C ALA A 563 -8.52 39.68 12.45
N LYS A 564 -8.18 38.82 13.44
CA LYS A 564 -6.83 38.24 13.58
C LYS A 564 -6.54 37.17 12.52
N GLY A 565 -7.53 36.36 12.14
CA GLY A 565 -7.37 35.32 11.11
C GLY A 565 -7.06 35.87 9.71
N GLN A 566 -7.58 37.05 9.35
CA GLN A 566 -7.30 37.71 8.07
C GLN A 566 -5.88 38.27 7.96
N LEU A 567 -5.18 38.51 9.08
CA LEU A 567 -3.81 39.01 9.13
C LEU A 567 -2.74 37.90 8.97
N HIS A 568 -3.10 36.64 9.17
CA HIS A 568 -2.20 35.48 8.99
C HIS A 568 -2.32 34.81 7.60
N HIS A 569 -3.21 35.30 6.74
CA HIS A 569 -3.43 34.83 5.36
C HIS A 569 -2.89 35.80 4.28
N LYS A 570 -2.19 36.86 4.69
CA LYS A 570 -1.25 37.61 3.85
C LYS A 570 0.16 37.27 4.28
#